data_AF-A0AAQ1GQ30-F1
#
_entry.id   AF-A0AAQ1GQ30-F1
#
_cell.length_a   1.000
_cell.length_b   1.000
_cell.length_c   1.000
_cell.angle_alpha   90.00
_cell.angle_beta   90.00
_cell.angle_gamma   90.00
#
_symmetry.space_group_name_H-M   'P 1'
#
loop_
_entity.id
_entity.type
_entity.pdbx_description
1 polymer ?
#
loop_
_entity_poly.entity_id
_entity_poly.type
_entity_poly.pdbx_seq_one_letter_code
_entity_poly.pdbx_strand_id
1 'polypeptide(L)'
;MSNQSPARRPAGHSKALQLPMARHRASELILRTRLMLERARHSDIDQGLINHLAQVCIISGHIARAGHGLIPPARFDWVEQELAQTLLAFHESGAYGALPAPLLDGLTEVVNEYDRMLGTVRLELFAKASDYLDQLMTIAASGKAGQPRDLLKLPTRGSAAPAAT
;
A
#
# COMPACT_ATOMS: atom_id res chain seq x y z
N MET A 1 -3.33 21.49 47.33
CA MET A 1 -3.96 22.05 46.11
C MET A 1 -3.78 21.05 44.99
N SER A 2 -4.76 20.17 44.77
CA SER A 2 -4.67 19.08 43.79
C SER A 2 -5.20 19.57 42.45
N ASN A 3 -4.32 19.74 41.47
CA ASN A 3 -4.67 20.17 40.13
C ASN A 3 -5.13 18.96 39.31
N GLN A 4 -6.44 18.69 39.28
CA GLN A 4 -7.01 17.71 38.35
C GLN A 4 -7.14 18.37 36.97
N SER A 5 -6.22 18.05 36.08
CA SER A 5 -6.36 18.33 34.65
C SER A 5 -7.64 17.69 34.11
N PRO A 6 -8.47 18.40 33.33
CA PRO A 6 -9.71 17.83 32.82
C PRO A 6 -9.39 16.70 31.84
N ALA A 7 -10.03 15.56 32.05
CA ALA A 7 -10.00 14.43 31.12
C ALA A 7 -10.36 14.91 29.71
N ARG A 8 -9.42 14.69 28.77
CA ARG A 8 -9.61 14.97 27.34
C ARG A 8 -10.80 14.15 26.86
N ARG A 9 -11.94 14.80 26.60
CA ARG A 9 -13.11 14.14 26.00
C ARG A 9 -12.65 13.48 24.70
N PRO A 10 -12.93 12.19 24.45
CA PRO A 10 -12.60 11.59 23.17
C PRO A 10 -13.33 12.37 22.09
N ALA A 11 -12.59 12.80 21.05
CA ALA A 11 -13.15 13.51 19.92
C ALA A 11 -14.35 12.71 19.40
N GLY A 12 -15.53 13.35 19.38
CA GLY A 12 -16.77 12.71 18.95
C GLY A 12 -16.55 12.08 17.58
N HIS A 13 -16.84 10.78 17.46
CA HIS A 13 -16.73 10.05 16.22
C HIS A 13 -17.62 10.75 15.19
N SER A 14 -17.00 11.39 14.20
CA SER A 14 -17.74 12.11 13.17
C SER A 14 -18.61 11.10 12.44
N LYS A 15 -19.94 11.27 12.49
CA LYS A 15 -20.93 10.35 11.88
C LYS A 15 -20.62 10.06 10.41
N ALA A 16 -19.94 10.98 9.73
CA ALA A 16 -19.46 10.81 8.36
C ALA A 16 -18.53 9.60 8.17
N LEU A 17 -17.74 9.22 9.18
CA LEU A 17 -16.84 8.06 9.11
C LEU A 17 -17.59 6.72 9.12
N GLN A 18 -18.82 6.72 9.63
CA GLN A 18 -19.65 5.50 9.72
C GLN A 18 -20.42 5.22 8.43
N LEU A 19 -20.39 6.15 7.47
CA LEU A 19 -21.03 6.01 6.18
C LEU A 19 -19.98 5.69 5.10
N PRO A 20 -20.38 5.08 3.97
CA PRO A 20 -19.53 5.00 2.79
C PRO A 20 -19.13 6.39 2.27
N MET A 21 -18.10 6.42 1.42
CA MET A 21 -17.62 7.65 0.82
C MET A 21 -18.74 8.36 0.05
N ALA A 22 -18.76 9.69 0.08
CA ALA A 22 -19.71 10.48 -0.70
C ALA A 22 -19.60 10.12 -2.19
N ARG A 23 -20.74 9.83 -2.83
CA ARG A 23 -20.80 9.31 -4.21
C ARG A 23 -19.98 10.10 -5.22
N HIS A 24 -19.99 11.44 -5.14
CA HIS A 24 -19.21 12.27 -6.05
C HIS A 24 -17.70 12.04 -5.91
N ARG A 25 -17.18 11.94 -4.68
CA ARG A 25 -15.78 11.61 -4.42
C ARG A 25 -15.41 10.20 -4.85
N ALA A 26 -16.26 9.22 -4.53
CA ALA A 26 -16.06 7.85 -5.00
C ALA A 26 -15.96 7.79 -6.53
N SER A 27 -16.84 8.52 -7.24
CA SER A 27 -16.87 8.60 -8.71
C SER A 27 -15.61 9.24 -9.28
N GLU A 28 -15.11 10.32 -8.67
CA GLU A 28 -13.84 10.97 -9.06
C GLU A 28 -12.65 10.02 -8.92
N LEU A 29 -12.55 9.33 -7.76
CA LEU A 29 -11.45 8.42 -7.49
C LEU A 29 -11.47 7.22 -8.44
N ILE A 30 -12.62 6.58 -8.64
CA ILE A 30 -12.68 5.42 -9.53
C ILE A 30 -12.43 5.80 -10.99
N LEU A 31 -12.93 6.96 -11.45
CA LEU A 31 -12.67 7.43 -12.81
C LEU A 31 -11.16 7.60 -13.04
N ARG A 32 -10.46 8.27 -12.10
CA ARG A 32 -9.01 8.43 -12.17
C ARG A 32 -8.31 7.08 -12.24
N THR A 33 -8.67 6.15 -11.36
CA THR A 33 -8.07 4.82 -11.32
C THR A 33 -8.31 4.02 -12.60
N ARG A 34 -9.51 4.05 -13.16
CA ARG A 34 -9.84 3.38 -14.42
C ARG A 34 -9.06 3.98 -15.59
N LEU A 35 -8.88 5.30 -15.64
CA LEU A 35 -8.04 5.94 -16.66
C LEU A 35 -6.58 5.50 -16.54
N MET A 36 -6.04 5.38 -15.32
CA MET A 36 -4.68 4.86 -15.12
C MET A 36 -4.54 3.40 -15.58
N LEU A 37 -5.54 2.56 -15.29
CA LEU A 37 -5.55 1.17 -15.78
C LEU A 37 -5.60 1.11 -17.32
N GLU A 38 -6.39 1.99 -17.94
CA GLU A 38 -6.50 2.03 -19.41
C GLU A 38 -5.20 2.50 -20.08
N ARG A 39 -4.51 3.47 -19.48
CA ARG A 39 -3.16 3.86 -19.92
C ARG A 39 -2.17 2.70 -19.82
N ALA A 40 -2.23 1.94 -18.72
CA ALA A 40 -1.39 0.76 -18.52
C ALA A 40 -1.62 -0.30 -19.62
N ARG A 41 -2.88 -0.53 -20.01
CA ARG A 41 -3.24 -1.45 -21.11
C ARG A 41 -2.65 -1.01 -22.46
N HIS A 42 -2.51 0.29 -22.68
CA HIS A 42 -1.91 0.86 -23.88
C HIS A 42 -0.39 1.01 -23.79
N SER A 43 0.26 0.49 -22.74
CA SER A 43 1.70 0.64 -22.48
C SER A 43 2.16 2.11 -22.35
N ASP A 44 1.24 3.03 -22.06
CA ASP A 44 1.55 4.41 -21.65
C ASP A 44 1.79 4.43 -20.14
N ILE A 45 2.97 3.93 -19.75
CA ILE A 45 3.33 3.68 -18.35
C ILE A 45 4.34 4.72 -17.89
N ASP A 46 4.00 5.39 -16.79
CA ASP A 46 4.89 6.27 -16.05
C ASP A 46 4.92 5.87 -14.57
N GLN A 47 5.89 6.41 -13.83
CA GLN A 47 6.06 6.10 -12.41
C GLN A 47 4.84 6.54 -11.57
N GLY A 48 4.18 7.63 -11.95
CA GLY A 48 2.98 8.12 -11.25
C GLY A 48 1.81 7.15 -11.38
N LEU A 49 1.63 6.55 -12.56
CA LEU A 49 0.63 5.52 -12.82
C LEU A 49 0.90 4.27 -11.97
N ILE A 50 2.13 3.76 -11.96
CA ILE A 50 2.48 2.56 -11.19
C ILE A 50 2.28 2.83 -9.68
N ASN A 51 2.72 3.99 -9.20
CA ASN A 51 2.49 4.39 -7.82
C ASN A 51 1.01 4.47 -7.48
N HIS A 52 0.18 5.06 -8.36
CA HIS A 52 -1.26 5.16 -8.15
C HIS A 52 -1.91 3.77 -8.02
N LEU A 53 -1.58 2.84 -8.93
CA LEU A 53 -2.10 1.47 -8.89
C LEU A 53 -1.61 0.70 -7.65
N ALA A 54 -0.35 0.89 -7.24
CA ALA A 54 0.18 0.30 -6.02
C ALA A 54 -0.55 0.82 -4.77
N GLN A 55 -0.81 2.13 -4.67
CA GLN A 55 -1.57 2.71 -3.57
C GLN A 55 -2.99 2.15 -3.49
N VAL A 56 -3.68 2.05 -4.64
CA VAL A 56 -5.01 1.44 -4.71
C VAL A 56 -4.95 -0.02 -4.23
N CYS A 57 -3.96 -0.79 -4.66
CA CYS A 57 -3.79 -2.19 -4.24
C CYS A 57 -3.54 -2.33 -2.74
N ILE A 58 -2.65 -1.50 -2.17
CA ILE A 58 -2.33 -1.52 -0.73
C ILE A 58 -3.56 -1.15 0.11
N ILE A 59 -4.28 -0.10 -0.27
CA ILE A 59 -5.48 0.36 0.45
C ILE A 59 -6.58 -0.71 0.40
N SER A 60 -6.89 -1.21 -0.79
CA SER A 60 -7.93 -2.22 -0.97
C SER A 60 -7.55 -3.55 -0.32
N GLY A 61 -6.28 -3.97 -0.40
CA GLY A 61 -5.76 -5.15 0.29
C GLY A 61 -5.83 -5.03 1.81
N HIS A 62 -5.52 -3.86 2.38
CA HIS A 62 -5.67 -3.61 3.82
C HIS A 62 -7.14 -3.74 4.26
N ILE A 63 -8.07 -3.17 3.50
CA ILE A 63 -9.51 -3.28 3.77
C ILE A 63 -9.99 -4.73 3.59
N ALA A 64 -9.51 -5.45 2.58
CA ALA A 64 -9.84 -6.85 2.35
C ALA A 64 -9.40 -7.75 3.50
N ARG A 65 -8.18 -7.56 4.01
CA ARG A 65 -7.65 -8.26 5.19
C ARG A 65 -8.44 -7.99 6.48
N ALA A 66 -9.12 -6.84 6.56
CA ALA A 66 -10.05 -6.53 7.64
C ALA A 66 -11.44 -7.22 7.47
N GLY A 67 -11.60 -8.11 6.48
CA GLY A 67 -12.82 -8.88 6.24
C GLY A 67 -13.85 -8.18 5.36
N HIS A 68 -13.47 -7.09 4.69
CA HIS A 68 -14.38 -6.30 3.85
C HIS A 68 -14.19 -6.52 2.35
N GLY A 69 -13.37 -7.49 1.93
CA GLY A 69 -13.13 -7.82 0.53
C GLY A 69 -13.96 -8.99 0.02
N LEU A 70 -14.31 -8.98 -1.26
CA LEU A 70 -14.94 -10.11 -1.97
C LEU A 70 -13.92 -11.01 -2.67
N ILE A 71 -12.78 -10.46 -3.08
CA ILE A 71 -11.68 -11.26 -3.63
C ILE A 71 -10.69 -11.65 -2.51
N PRO A 72 -9.98 -12.80 -2.64
CA PRO A 72 -9.07 -13.26 -1.61
C PRO A 72 -7.91 -12.28 -1.35
N PRO A 73 -7.48 -12.06 -0.09
CA PRO A 73 -6.32 -11.23 0.23
C PRO A 73 -5.04 -11.59 -0.55
N ALA A 74 -4.82 -12.89 -0.80
CA ALA A 74 -3.68 -13.38 -1.57
C ALA A 74 -3.63 -12.83 -3.01
N ARG A 75 -4.77 -12.42 -3.58
CA ARG A 75 -4.81 -11.78 -4.90
C ARG A 75 -4.18 -10.39 -4.88
N PHE A 76 -4.43 -9.61 -3.82
CA PHE A 76 -3.79 -8.31 -3.63
C PHE A 76 -2.28 -8.50 -3.42
N ASP A 77 -1.87 -9.44 -2.57
CA ASP A 77 -0.46 -9.72 -2.29
C ASP A 77 0.32 -10.05 -3.57
N TRP A 78 -0.27 -10.86 -4.45
CA TRP A 78 0.31 -11.18 -5.76
C TRP A 78 0.45 -9.95 -6.65
N VAL A 79 -0.60 -9.11 -6.77
CA VAL A 79 -0.54 -7.88 -7.57
C VAL A 79 0.49 -6.89 -7.02
N GLU A 80 0.56 -6.72 -5.69
CA GLU A 80 1.55 -5.88 -5.03
C GLU A 80 2.98 -6.33 -5.36
N GLN A 81 3.24 -7.64 -5.32
CA GLN A 81 4.54 -8.22 -5.64
C GLN A 81 4.94 -8.01 -7.11
N GLU A 82 4.01 -8.18 -8.05
CA GLU A 82 4.26 -7.96 -9.48
C GLU A 82 4.49 -6.48 -9.83
N LEU A 83 3.75 -5.56 -9.19
CA LEU A 83 4.00 -4.12 -9.31
C LEU A 83 5.38 -3.74 -8.76
N ALA A 84 5.80 -4.32 -7.62
CA ALA A 84 7.11 -4.10 -7.05
C ALA A 84 8.24 -4.60 -7.97
N GLN A 85 8.06 -5.76 -8.60
CA GLN A 85 9.00 -6.28 -9.60
C GLN A 85 9.08 -5.36 -10.82
N THR A 86 7.96 -4.80 -11.28
CA THR A 86 7.92 -3.84 -12.39
C THR A 86 8.73 -2.58 -12.06
N LEU A 87 8.58 -2.05 -10.84
CA LEU A 87 9.37 -0.91 -10.37
C LEU A 87 10.87 -1.24 -10.29
N LEU A 88 11.23 -2.43 -9.82
CA LEU A 88 12.63 -2.87 -9.77
C LEU A 88 13.23 -2.99 -11.18
N ALA A 89 12.50 -3.60 -12.12
CA ALA A 89 12.93 -3.70 -13.51
C ALA A 89 13.11 -2.32 -14.17
N PHE A 90 12.27 -1.34 -13.83
CA PHE A 90 12.45 0.04 -14.24
C PHE A 90 13.73 0.67 -13.66
N HIS A 91 14.03 0.41 -12.39
CA HIS A 91 15.27 0.89 -11.77
C HIS A 91 16.53 0.34 -12.44
N GLU A 92 16.47 -0.88 -12.98
CA GLU A 92 17.59 -1.52 -13.67
C GLU A 92 17.72 -1.08 -15.13
N SER A 93 16.60 -0.95 -15.85
CA SER A 93 16.58 -0.70 -17.30
C SER A 93 16.37 0.77 -17.69
N GLY A 94 15.85 1.59 -16.77
CA GLY A 94 15.49 3.00 -17.00
C GLY A 94 14.21 3.21 -17.81
N ALA A 95 13.48 2.15 -18.18
CA ALA A 95 12.26 2.23 -18.98
C ALA A 95 11.20 1.24 -18.50
N TYR A 96 9.92 1.61 -18.62
CA TYR A 96 8.82 0.68 -18.37
C TYR A 96 8.55 -0.11 -19.65
N GLY A 97 8.55 -1.45 -19.54
CA GLY A 97 7.99 -2.32 -20.56
C GLY A 97 6.47 -2.43 -20.44
N ALA A 98 5.83 -3.05 -21.44
CA ALA A 98 4.42 -3.42 -21.35
C ALA A 98 4.19 -4.33 -20.13
N LEU A 99 3.11 -4.09 -19.39
CA LEU A 99 2.75 -4.96 -18.26
C LEU A 99 2.28 -6.33 -18.79
N PRO A 100 2.69 -7.44 -18.15
CA PRO A 100 2.20 -8.76 -18.51
C PRO A 100 0.67 -8.85 -18.41
N ALA A 101 0.04 -9.58 -19.34
CA ALA A 101 -1.42 -9.76 -19.34
C ALA A 101 -1.99 -10.26 -17.99
N PRO A 102 -1.37 -11.24 -17.30
CA PRO A 102 -1.86 -11.66 -15.97
C PRO A 102 -1.88 -10.53 -14.94
N LEU A 103 -0.91 -9.61 -15.01
CA LEU A 103 -0.84 -8.45 -14.12
C LEU A 103 -1.96 -7.46 -14.43
N LEU A 104 -2.23 -7.20 -15.72
CA LEU A 104 -3.36 -6.35 -16.14
C LEU A 104 -4.71 -6.93 -15.69
N ASP A 105 -4.89 -8.24 -15.74
CA ASP A 105 -6.09 -8.91 -15.27
C ASP A 105 -6.23 -8.80 -13.74
N GLY A 106 -5.14 -9.01 -13.00
CA GLY A 106 -5.13 -8.82 -11.54
C GLY A 106 -5.41 -7.38 -11.12
N LEU A 107 -4.81 -6.41 -11.80
CA LEU A 107 -5.10 -4.99 -11.59
C LEU A 107 -6.57 -4.67 -11.86
N THR A 108 -7.18 -5.29 -12.87
CA THR A 108 -8.60 -5.09 -13.18
C THR A 108 -9.50 -5.61 -12.07
N GLU A 109 -9.20 -6.80 -11.53
CA GLU A 109 -9.91 -7.34 -10.36
C GLU A 109 -9.80 -6.41 -9.15
N VAL A 110 -8.59 -5.94 -8.85
CA VAL A 110 -8.32 -5.00 -7.74
C VAL A 110 -9.10 -3.69 -7.94
N VAL A 111 -9.10 -3.13 -9.15
CA VAL A 111 -9.82 -1.87 -9.44
C VAL A 111 -11.33 -2.04 -9.34
N ASN A 112 -11.88 -3.16 -9.81
CA ASN A 112 -13.31 -3.45 -9.66
C ASN A 112 -13.70 -3.63 -8.19
N GLU A 113 -12.85 -4.27 -7.40
CA GLU A 113 -13.08 -4.45 -5.98
C GLU A 113 -12.95 -3.13 -5.22
N TYR A 114 -11.99 -2.28 -5.59
CA TYR A 114 -11.85 -0.93 -5.06
C TYR A 114 -13.09 -0.06 -5.34
N ASP A 115 -13.64 -0.10 -6.56
CA ASP A 115 -14.90 0.58 -6.92
C ASP A 115 -16.05 0.17 -5.99
N ARG A 116 -16.24 -1.15 -5.82
CA ARG A 116 -17.24 -1.69 -4.90
C ARG A 116 -17.00 -1.21 -3.47
N MET A 117 -15.76 -1.25 -2.99
CA MET A 117 -15.42 -0.83 -1.63
C MET A 117 -15.77 0.66 -1.42
N LEU A 118 -15.47 1.54 -2.39
CA LEU A 118 -15.79 2.97 -2.29
C LEU A 118 -17.29 3.23 -2.08
N GLY A 119 -18.15 2.41 -2.68
CA GLY A 119 -19.61 2.52 -2.56
C GLY A 119 -20.22 1.82 -1.35
N THR A 120 -19.50 0.89 -0.71
CA THR A 120 -20.09 -0.03 0.29
C THR A 120 -19.40 0.00 1.66
N VAL A 121 -18.11 0.27 1.70
CA VAL A 121 -17.29 0.21 2.91
C VAL A 121 -17.28 1.58 3.61
N ARG A 122 -17.37 1.56 4.94
CA ARG A 122 -17.34 2.77 5.78
C ARG A 122 -16.06 3.56 5.57
N LEU A 123 -16.17 4.88 5.48
CA LEU A 123 -15.06 5.80 5.27
C LEU A 123 -13.96 5.67 6.34
N GLU A 124 -14.32 5.28 7.57
CA GLU A 124 -13.36 4.99 8.64
C GLU A 124 -12.28 3.97 8.22
N LEU A 125 -12.65 2.94 7.46
CA LEU A 125 -11.71 1.90 7.04
C LEU A 125 -10.77 2.40 5.95
N PHE A 126 -11.25 3.27 5.07
CA PHE A 126 -10.39 3.97 4.12
C PHE A 126 -9.41 4.92 4.81
N ALA A 127 -9.85 5.63 5.87
CA ALA A 127 -8.97 6.46 6.67
C ALA A 127 -7.86 5.63 7.32
N LYS A 128 -8.21 4.52 7.98
CA LYS A 128 -7.23 3.59 8.57
C LYS A 128 -6.25 2.99 7.54
N ALA A 129 -6.76 2.60 6.37
CA ALA A 129 -5.92 2.07 5.30
C ALA A 129 -4.99 3.14 4.71
N SER A 130 -5.43 4.41 4.67
CA SER A 130 -4.59 5.54 4.24
C SER A 130 -3.51 5.84 5.28
N ASP A 131 -3.85 5.86 6.57
CA ASP A 131 -2.88 6.01 7.66
C ASP A 131 -1.81 4.89 7.61
N TYR A 132 -2.23 3.66 7.30
CA TYR A 132 -1.31 2.54 7.11
C TYR A 132 -0.37 2.75 5.91
N LEU A 133 -0.88 3.22 4.78
CA LEU A 133 -0.06 3.58 3.62
C LEU A 133 0.95 4.68 3.95
N ASP A 134 0.55 5.71 4.70
CA ASP A 134 1.44 6.79 5.15
C ASP A 134 2.56 6.27 6.05
N GLN A 135 2.25 5.31 6.93
CA GLN A 135 3.27 4.63 7.74
C GLN A 135 4.26 3.85 6.87
N LEU A 136 3.78 3.10 5.86
CA LEU A 136 4.65 2.39 4.92
C LEU A 136 5.58 3.35 4.16
N MET A 137 5.05 4.48 3.69
CA MET A 137 5.85 5.51 3.01
C MET A 137 6.92 6.12 3.94
N THR A 138 6.56 6.36 5.21
CA THR A 138 7.50 6.86 6.22
C THR A 138 8.62 5.86 6.51
N ILE A 139 8.30 4.58 6.61
CA ILE A 139 9.27 3.50 6.79
C ILE A 139 10.19 3.39 5.57
N ALA A 140 9.64 3.43 4.35
CA ALA A 140 10.42 3.39 3.12
C ALA A 140 11.38 4.59 3.00
N ALA A 141 10.92 5.80 3.35
CA ALA A 141 11.74 7.00 3.36
C ALA A 141 12.87 6.93 4.40
N SER A 142 12.58 6.39 5.59
CA SER A 142 13.56 6.22 6.68
C SER A 142 14.57 5.11 6.37
N GLY A 143 14.15 4.04 5.71
CA GLY A 143 15.02 2.97 5.22
C GLY A 143 15.98 3.43 4.12
N LYS A 144 15.63 4.48 3.38
CA LYS A 144 16.51 5.10 2.37
C LYS A 144 17.71 5.85 2.99
N ALA A 145 17.72 6.08 4.30
CA ALA A 145 18.87 6.61 5.05
C ALA A 145 19.87 5.53 5.50
N GLY A 146 19.56 4.23 5.30
CA GLY A 146 20.47 3.12 5.57
C GLY A 146 20.95 2.48 4.27
N GLN A 147 22.16 2.83 3.81
CA GLN A 147 22.80 2.07 2.73
C GLN A 147 22.95 0.59 3.13
N PRO A 148 22.77 -0.36 2.18
CA PRO A 148 22.88 -1.80 2.41
C PRO A 148 24.34 -2.29 2.57
N ARG A 149 25.20 -1.53 3.23
CA ARG A 149 26.60 -1.89 3.51
C ARG A 149 26.94 -2.04 4.99
N ASP A 150 26.05 -1.68 5.92
CA ASP A 150 26.33 -1.78 7.35
C ASP A 150 25.66 -2.97 8.07
N LEU A 151 24.79 -3.73 7.39
CA LEU A 151 24.21 -4.96 7.97
C LEU A 151 25.13 -6.19 7.87
N LEU A 152 26.30 -6.07 7.24
CA LEU A 152 27.31 -7.15 7.12
C LEU A 152 28.46 -7.05 8.12
N LYS A 153 28.39 -6.16 9.11
CA LYS A 153 29.33 -6.13 10.25
C LYS A 153 28.69 -6.69 11.52
N LEU A 154 28.36 -7.98 11.49
CA LEU A 154 28.34 -8.76 12.73
C LEU A 154 29.79 -9.12 13.07
N PRO A 155 30.29 -8.88 14.29
CA PRO A 155 31.56 -9.45 14.71
C PRO A 155 31.40 -10.97 14.72
N THR A 156 32.10 -11.63 13.80
CA THR A 156 32.41 -13.05 13.89
C THR A 156 32.97 -13.32 15.29
N ARG A 157 32.27 -14.15 16.08
CA ARG A 157 32.78 -14.71 17.33
C ARG A 157 34.11 -15.39 17.03
N GLY A 158 35.20 -14.70 17.35
CA GLY A 158 36.54 -15.24 17.32
C GLY A 158 36.78 -16.14 18.53
N SER A 159 36.75 -17.44 18.28
CA SER A 159 37.75 -18.41 18.74
C SER A 159 38.20 -18.32 20.22
N ALA A 160 37.58 -19.12 21.09
CA ALA A 160 38.24 -19.60 22.30
C ALA A 160 39.13 -20.81 21.90
N ALA A 161 40.44 -20.63 22.04
CA ALA A 161 41.43 -21.70 21.91
C ALA A 161 41.32 -22.70 23.08
N PRO A 162 41.71 -23.98 22.89
CA PRO A 162 41.68 -24.98 23.95
C PRO A 162 42.87 -24.80 24.90
N ALA A 163 42.61 -24.89 26.21
CA ALA A 163 43.65 -24.96 27.22
C ALA A 163 44.37 -26.32 27.14
N ALA A 164 45.68 -26.27 27.01
CA ALA A 164 46.58 -27.40 27.17
C ALA A 164 47.28 -27.31 28.54
N THR A 165 47.48 -28.50 29.13
CA THR A 165 48.24 -28.85 30.35
C THR A 165 47.50 -28.75 31.67
#